data_AF-A0AA36GB23-F1
#
_entry.id   AF-A0AA36GB23-F1
#
_cell.length_a   1.000
_cell.length_b   1.000
_cell.length_c   1.000
_cell.angle_alpha   90.00
_cell.angle_beta   90.00
_cell.angle_gamma   90.00
#
_symmetry.space_group_name_H-M   'P 1'
#
loop_
_entity.id
_entity.type
_entity.pdbx_description
1 polymer ?
#
loop_
_entity_poly.entity_id
_entity_poly.type
_entity_poly.pdbx_seq_one_letter_code
_entity_poly.pdbx_strand_id
1 'polypeptide(L)'
;MAEQVHWKHTWPCAEVLGQFIAGNSALFRDRHALELGAGATGVCGLVAAKVGAVSVVFTDHPGLAQAFSILEKNIAKNGVSERCKVQGLDWNNPELETLARVDVVIASDVFYEPTVFEPLVNTIDKLLTKFPKANVFFAYQNRDDWSIAELLIARKLGCSLIRTIEHDSYTIQLGSIYRISMADEDVFAGIEGGGSCSRLVFLNAKAEPLGEFPGSGTNLFLNGLELTANQIAAWVRDSKEKLGIKGPLRSLGMGLSGAEDPAMNEKLVNYLLTNHGDVTEKAHLVSDSVACIGASFKNGGVVLIAGTGSACRMLTETGEEHQVGGWGHMIGDSGSAYWIANRGIRLLFDVDDGVVTPVGSVETLRKLVLEYFNITDKVQVLDYFYNQFSKSNVARLTERMAAVADDPVIAQLFFDGGFELGKHVAAISAHMSEAMLKNVPIVMVGSVFKSWNLLKPGFIEAVKTLAKRRIEAATLHQLSETNAFGAAAIAAAKEAQQDLPFVHQPIIFDTIELL
;
A
#
# COMPACT_ATOMS: atom_id res chain seq x y z
N MET A 1 5.81 -54.46 8.21
CA MET A 1 5.93 -53.06 7.79
C MET A 1 7.42 -52.75 7.78
N ALA A 2 8.00 -52.44 6.63
CA ALA A 2 9.40 -52.00 6.58
C ALA A 2 9.50 -50.66 7.33
N GLU A 3 10.47 -50.53 8.24
CA GLU A 3 10.82 -49.26 8.88
C GLU A 3 11.10 -48.22 7.79
N GLN A 4 10.13 -47.36 7.46
CA GLN A 4 10.36 -46.24 6.57
C GLN A 4 11.27 -45.24 7.30
N VAL A 5 12.50 -45.12 6.82
CA VAL A 5 13.52 -44.25 7.40
C VAL A 5 13.29 -42.82 6.90
N HIS A 6 12.24 -42.16 7.41
CA HIS A 6 11.76 -40.85 6.94
C HIS A 6 12.81 -39.72 7.01
N TRP A 7 13.83 -39.85 7.87
CA TRP A 7 14.81 -38.80 8.12
C TRP A 7 15.93 -38.66 7.06
N LYS A 8 16.05 -39.59 6.09
CA LYS A 8 17.17 -39.62 5.11
C LYS A 8 16.96 -38.82 3.82
N HIS A 9 15.74 -38.36 3.55
CA HIS A 9 15.38 -37.74 2.28
C HIS A 9 15.20 -36.23 2.41
N THR A 10 15.47 -35.49 1.34
CA THR A 10 15.03 -34.10 1.20
C THR A 10 13.58 -34.13 0.77
N TRP A 11 12.69 -33.67 1.64
CA TRP A 11 11.26 -33.62 1.38
C TRP A 11 10.92 -32.42 0.49
N PRO A 12 9.90 -32.50 -0.39
CA PRO A 12 9.44 -31.37 -1.19
C PRO A 12 9.15 -30.10 -0.35
N CYS A 13 8.59 -30.28 0.86
CA CYS A 13 8.38 -29.19 1.81
C CYS A 13 9.67 -28.45 2.20
N ALA A 14 10.81 -29.15 2.26
CA ALA A 14 12.09 -28.57 2.64
C ALA A 14 12.68 -27.72 1.50
N GLU A 15 12.43 -28.12 0.26
CA GLU A 15 12.76 -27.30 -0.90
C GLU A 15 11.91 -26.03 -0.93
N VAL A 16 10.59 -26.16 -0.79
CA VAL A 16 9.66 -25.02 -0.81
C VAL A 16 9.97 -24.03 0.31
N LEU A 17 10.13 -24.51 1.55
CA LEU A 17 10.46 -23.66 2.69
C LEU A 17 11.87 -23.06 2.56
N GLY A 18 12.84 -23.82 2.03
CA GLY A 18 14.18 -23.31 1.72
C GLY A 18 14.15 -22.16 0.70
N GLN A 19 13.38 -22.29 -0.39
CA GLN A 19 13.21 -21.22 -1.36
C GLN A 19 12.54 -19.98 -0.75
N PHE A 20 11.55 -20.17 0.12
CA PHE A 20 10.94 -19.07 0.87
C PHE A 20 11.96 -18.34 1.76
N ILE A 21 12.81 -19.08 2.49
CA ILE A 21 13.87 -18.50 3.32
C ILE A 21 14.86 -17.70 2.46
N ALA A 22 15.27 -18.25 1.31
CA ALA A 22 16.17 -17.57 0.38
C ALA A 22 15.57 -16.28 -0.18
N GLY A 23 14.31 -16.33 -0.63
CA GLY A 23 13.57 -15.19 -1.17
C GLY A 23 13.24 -14.11 -0.14
N ASN A 24 13.16 -14.48 1.15
CA ASN A 24 12.84 -13.58 2.26
C ASN A 24 14.01 -13.45 3.25
N SER A 25 15.24 -13.40 2.73
CA SER A 25 16.46 -13.39 3.55
C SER A 25 16.47 -12.37 4.69
N ALA A 26 15.81 -11.22 4.54
CA ALA A 26 15.68 -10.20 5.58
C ALA A 26 15.00 -10.72 6.87
N LEU A 27 14.07 -11.67 6.77
CA LEU A 27 13.40 -12.29 7.92
C LEU A 27 14.34 -13.19 8.74
N PHE A 28 15.44 -13.65 8.16
CA PHE A 28 16.35 -14.64 8.74
C PHE A 28 17.75 -14.07 9.02
N ARG A 29 18.15 -13.02 8.31
CA ARG A 29 19.42 -12.32 8.51
C ARG A 29 19.48 -11.73 9.91
N ASP A 30 20.63 -11.88 10.55
CA ASP A 30 20.88 -11.38 11.91
C ASP A 30 19.95 -11.99 12.98
N ARG A 31 19.34 -13.16 12.70
CA ARG A 31 18.46 -13.90 13.62
C ARG A 31 19.08 -15.18 14.17
N HIS A 32 18.58 -15.59 15.33
CA HIS A 32 18.81 -16.91 15.91
C HIS A 32 17.69 -17.87 15.50
N ALA A 33 17.99 -18.84 14.64
CA ALA A 33 17.02 -19.80 14.12
C ALA A 33 17.07 -21.14 14.89
N LEU A 34 15.90 -21.77 15.03
CA LEU A 34 15.72 -23.13 15.52
C LEU A 34 14.97 -23.95 14.47
N GLU A 35 15.54 -25.05 14.00
CA GLU A 35 14.85 -25.98 13.10
C GLU A 35 14.32 -27.18 13.89
N LEU A 36 13.00 -27.40 13.84
CA LEU A 36 12.31 -28.55 14.43
C LEU A 36 12.20 -29.67 13.39
N GLY A 37 12.61 -30.88 13.75
CA GLY A 37 12.53 -32.05 12.87
C GLY A 37 13.46 -31.95 11.65
N ALA A 38 14.71 -31.53 11.87
CA ALA A 38 15.66 -31.28 10.79
C ALA A 38 16.04 -32.53 9.97
N GLY A 39 15.80 -33.73 10.51
CA GLY A 39 16.24 -34.99 9.95
C GLY A 39 17.76 -35.04 9.78
N ALA A 40 18.23 -35.82 8.81
CA ALA A 40 19.65 -35.81 8.43
C ALA A 40 20.01 -34.68 7.46
N THR A 41 19.03 -34.03 6.85
CA THR A 41 19.28 -33.11 5.73
C THR A 41 19.48 -31.67 6.20
N GLY A 42 18.62 -31.17 7.09
CA GLY A 42 18.68 -29.80 7.63
C GLY A 42 18.63 -28.71 6.56
N VAL A 43 17.96 -28.96 5.43
CA VAL A 43 18.00 -28.05 4.28
C VAL A 43 17.56 -26.64 4.66
N CYS A 44 16.46 -26.50 5.42
CA CYS A 44 15.92 -25.18 5.73
C CYS A 44 16.83 -24.40 6.69
N GLY A 45 17.36 -25.04 7.73
CA GLY A 45 18.32 -24.41 8.63
C GLY A 45 19.66 -24.08 7.94
N LEU A 46 20.11 -24.90 6.99
CA LEU A 46 21.30 -24.59 6.19
C LEU A 46 21.09 -23.36 5.30
N VAL A 47 19.92 -23.23 4.67
CA VAL A 47 19.57 -22.03 3.90
C VAL A 47 19.51 -20.81 4.82
N ALA A 48 18.88 -20.92 5.99
CA ALA A 48 18.86 -19.85 7.00
C ALA A 48 20.27 -19.40 7.41
N ALA A 49 21.19 -20.34 7.65
CA ALA A 49 22.58 -20.05 7.93
C ALA A 49 23.27 -19.30 6.77
N LYS A 50 23.01 -19.72 5.52
CA LYS A 50 23.59 -19.14 4.31
C LYS A 50 23.10 -17.73 4.01
N VAL A 51 21.84 -17.41 4.33
CA VAL A 51 21.28 -16.05 4.13
C VAL A 51 21.65 -15.06 5.23
N GLY A 52 22.39 -15.52 6.25
CA GLY A 52 22.99 -14.65 7.27
C GLY A 52 22.40 -14.76 8.66
N ALA A 53 21.73 -15.86 9.03
CA ALA A 53 21.40 -16.11 10.42
C ALA A 53 22.66 -16.10 11.30
N VAL A 54 22.54 -15.53 12.52
CA VAL A 54 23.63 -15.45 13.51
C VAL A 54 23.94 -16.83 14.05
N SER A 55 22.90 -17.62 14.31
CA SER A 55 23.04 -19.01 14.73
C SER A 55 21.87 -19.85 14.24
N VAL A 56 22.11 -21.13 13.98
CA VAL A 56 21.07 -22.11 13.67
C VAL A 56 21.23 -23.32 14.58
N VAL A 57 20.20 -23.63 15.37
CA VAL A 57 20.13 -24.86 16.16
C VAL A 57 19.24 -25.85 15.42
N PHE A 58 19.80 -26.97 15.01
CA PHE A 58 19.07 -28.05 14.37
C PHE A 58 18.64 -29.05 15.43
N THR A 59 17.36 -29.43 15.42
CA THR A 59 16.81 -30.37 16.39
C THR A 59 16.01 -31.50 15.76
N ASP A 60 16.10 -32.66 16.40
CA ASP A 60 15.29 -33.83 16.11
C ASP A 60 15.22 -34.75 17.35
N HIS A 61 14.49 -35.85 17.27
CA HIS A 61 14.36 -36.80 18.36
C HIS A 61 15.74 -37.36 18.78
N PRO A 62 16.10 -37.36 20.08
CA PRO A 62 17.45 -37.72 20.55
C PRO A 62 17.86 -39.17 20.21
N GLY A 63 16.90 -40.04 19.93
CA GLY A 63 17.15 -41.41 19.45
C GLY A 63 17.76 -41.51 18.04
N LEU A 64 17.84 -40.42 17.27
CA LEU A 64 18.30 -40.41 15.88
C LEU A 64 19.80 -40.07 15.73
N ALA A 65 20.67 -40.73 16.49
CA ALA A 65 22.11 -40.46 16.48
C ALA A 65 22.75 -40.51 15.07
N GLN A 66 22.28 -41.42 14.19
CA GLN A 66 22.75 -41.49 12.81
C GLN A 66 22.38 -40.25 11.99
N ALA A 67 21.19 -39.68 12.21
CA ALA A 67 20.74 -38.48 11.53
C ALA A 67 21.61 -37.28 11.92
N PHE A 68 21.92 -37.13 13.21
CA PHE A 68 22.81 -36.07 13.71
C PHE A 68 24.20 -36.14 13.10
N SER A 69 24.81 -37.33 13.00
CA SER A 69 26.13 -37.49 12.37
C SER A 69 26.13 -37.09 10.89
N ILE A 70 25.05 -37.34 10.15
CA ILE A 70 24.93 -36.92 8.75
C ILE A 70 24.70 -35.40 8.67
N LEU A 71 23.85 -34.86 9.54
CA LEU A 71 23.56 -33.44 9.59
C LEU A 71 24.81 -32.60 9.91
N GLU A 72 25.64 -33.02 10.85
CA GLU A 72 26.94 -32.38 11.13
C GLU A 72 27.86 -32.37 9.91
N LYS A 73 27.90 -33.46 9.13
CA LYS A 73 28.66 -33.52 7.88
C LYS A 73 28.08 -32.56 6.83
N ASN A 74 26.76 -32.42 6.76
CA ASN A 74 26.10 -31.49 5.84
C ASN A 74 26.39 -30.03 6.23
N ILE A 75 26.37 -29.71 7.52
CA ILE A 75 26.77 -28.41 8.07
C ILE A 75 28.21 -28.07 7.68
N ALA A 76 29.14 -29.02 7.90
CA ALA A 76 30.56 -28.84 7.56
C ALA A 76 30.78 -28.65 6.05
N LYS A 77 30.14 -29.47 5.21
CA LYS A 77 30.23 -29.35 3.74
C LYS A 77 29.70 -28.02 3.22
N ASN A 78 28.77 -27.40 3.92
CA ASN A 78 28.24 -26.09 3.56
C ASN A 78 29.06 -24.93 4.16
N GLY A 79 30.10 -25.18 4.96
CA GLY A 79 30.96 -24.12 5.50
C GLY A 79 30.24 -23.18 6.47
N VAL A 80 29.26 -23.69 7.22
CA VAL A 80 28.48 -22.92 8.20
C VAL A 80 28.64 -23.44 9.63
N SER A 81 29.63 -24.30 9.89
CA SER A 81 29.85 -24.94 11.20
C SER A 81 29.97 -23.97 12.37
N GLU A 82 30.62 -22.82 12.18
CA GLU A 82 30.89 -21.87 13.27
C GLU A 82 29.64 -21.26 13.92
N ARG A 83 28.49 -21.34 13.23
CA ARG A 83 27.21 -20.78 13.67
C ARG A 83 26.11 -21.82 13.85
N CYS A 84 26.43 -23.10 13.65
CA CYS A 84 25.44 -24.18 13.63
C CYS A 84 25.68 -25.16 14.78
N LYS A 85 24.61 -25.59 15.44
CA LYS A 85 24.64 -26.61 16.49
C LYS A 85 23.57 -27.66 16.23
N VAL A 86 23.90 -28.93 16.44
CA VAL A 86 22.94 -30.04 16.43
C VAL A 86 22.61 -30.42 17.88
N GLN A 87 21.34 -30.64 18.18
CA GLN A 87 20.87 -30.97 19.53
C GLN A 87 19.62 -31.85 19.49
N GLY A 88 19.46 -32.77 20.44
CA GLY A 88 18.22 -33.53 20.61
C GLY A 88 17.09 -32.68 21.21
N LEU A 89 15.88 -32.84 20.70
CA LEU A 89 14.65 -32.26 21.25
C LEU A 89 13.50 -33.24 21.04
N ASP A 90 13.02 -33.84 22.13
CA ASP A 90 11.82 -34.68 22.10
C ASP A 90 10.58 -33.81 22.31
N TRP A 91 9.65 -33.81 21.35
CA TRP A 91 8.43 -33.00 21.44
C TRP A 91 7.46 -33.46 22.55
N ASN A 92 7.57 -34.70 23.02
CA ASN A 92 6.78 -35.18 24.16
C ASN A 92 7.28 -34.60 25.48
N ASN A 93 8.58 -34.31 25.57
CA ASN A 93 9.20 -33.69 26.73
C ASN A 93 10.25 -32.64 26.29
N PRO A 94 9.81 -31.48 25.78
CA PRO A 94 10.72 -30.50 25.18
C PRO A 94 11.50 -29.75 26.26
N GLU A 95 12.79 -30.06 26.38
CA GLU A 95 13.76 -29.37 27.25
C GLU A 95 14.33 -28.16 26.52
N LEU A 96 13.86 -26.96 26.87
CA LEU A 96 14.16 -25.71 26.16
C LEU A 96 15.21 -24.85 26.89
N GLU A 97 15.65 -25.23 28.09
CA GLU A 97 16.54 -24.48 28.99
C GLU A 97 17.86 -24.10 28.31
N THR A 98 18.37 -25.00 27.48
CA THR A 98 19.61 -24.86 26.71
C THR A 98 19.53 -23.83 25.59
N LEU A 99 18.33 -23.40 25.19
CA LEU A 99 18.12 -22.35 24.20
C LEU A 99 18.16 -20.98 24.89
N ALA A 100 19.15 -20.16 24.54
CA ALA A 100 19.31 -18.80 25.09
C ALA A 100 18.44 -17.77 24.37
N ARG A 101 18.34 -17.88 23.04
CA ARG A 101 17.57 -16.97 22.18
C ARG A 101 17.10 -17.71 20.93
N VAL A 102 15.85 -17.47 20.57
CA VAL A 102 15.25 -17.92 19.30
C VAL A 102 14.42 -16.76 18.77
N ASP A 103 14.72 -16.29 17.57
CA ASP A 103 13.92 -15.27 16.88
C ASP A 103 13.06 -15.90 15.78
N VAL A 104 13.47 -17.04 15.23
CA VAL A 104 12.72 -17.76 14.19
C VAL A 104 12.74 -19.27 14.43
N VAL A 105 11.58 -19.91 14.31
CA VAL A 105 11.42 -21.37 14.31
C VAL A 105 11.06 -21.82 12.90
N ILE A 106 11.73 -22.86 12.42
CA ILE A 106 11.57 -23.44 11.10
C ILE A 106 11.09 -24.88 11.29
N ALA A 107 10.04 -25.28 10.57
CA ALA A 107 9.51 -26.64 10.68
C ALA A 107 9.07 -27.17 9.31
N SER A 108 9.88 -28.03 8.70
CA SER A 108 9.60 -28.55 7.37
C SER A 108 9.03 -29.97 7.43
N ASP A 109 7.77 -30.12 7.01
CA ASP A 109 7.05 -31.39 6.94
C ASP A 109 6.96 -32.17 8.25
N VAL A 110 6.85 -31.46 9.37
CA VAL A 110 6.77 -32.04 10.72
C VAL A 110 5.37 -32.54 11.08
N PHE A 111 4.35 -32.12 10.33
CA PHE A 111 2.96 -32.57 10.48
C PHE A 111 2.68 -33.76 9.55
N TYR A 112 3.37 -34.88 9.77
CA TYR A 112 3.27 -36.07 8.92
C TYR A 112 2.45 -37.22 9.53
N GLU A 113 2.31 -37.26 10.87
CA GLU A 113 1.56 -38.30 11.58
C GLU A 113 0.72 -37.69 12.73
N PRO A 114 -0.59 -38.01 12.86
CA PRO A 114 -1.46 -37.40 13.87
C PRO A 114 -0.97 -37.53 15.31
N THR A 115 -0.26 -38.62 15.63
CA THR A 115 0.28 -38.89 16.97
C THR A 115 1.30 -37.85 17.42
N VAL A 116 1.97 -37.16 16.48
CA VAL A 116 2.98 -36.14 16.80
C VAL A 116 2.43 -34.71 16.84
N PHE A 117 1.18 -34.48 16.41
CA PHE A 117 0.63 -33.12 16.26
C PHE A 117 0.50 -32.39 17.60
N GLU A 118 -0.11 -33.02 18.60
CA GLU A 118 -0.26 -32.41 19.91
C GLU A 118 1.10 -32.16 20.62
N PRO A 119 2.03 -33.12 20.69
CA PRO A 119 3.38 -32.88 21.21
C PRO A 119 4.11 -31.72 20.51
N LEU A 120 4.01 -31.64 19.17
CA LEU A 120 4.63 -30.58 18.39
C LEU A 120 4.00 -29.21 18.69
N VAL A 121 2.66 -29.12 18.69
CA VAL A 121 1.96 -27.86 19.00
C VAL A 121 2.24 -27.42 20.45
N ASN A 122 2.33 -28.34 21.41
CA ASN A 122 2.78 -28.07 22.78
C ASN A 122 4.21 -27.51 22.82
N THR A 123 5.09 -28.04 22.00
CA THR A 123 6.48 -27.56 21.89
C THR A 123 6.53 -26.14 21.33
N ILE A 124 5.73 -25.85 20.29
CA ILE A 124 5.59 -24.51 19.71
C ILE A 124 5.03 -23.52 20.75
N ASP A 125 4.01 -23.90 21.51
CA ASP A 125 3.45 -23.08 22.59
C ASP A 125 4.50 -22.75 23.66
N LYS A 126 5.27 -23.74 24.11
CA LYS A 126 6.37 -23.51 25.06
C LYS A 126 7.47 -22.60 24.49
N LEU A 127 7.83 -22.78 23.22
CA LEU A 127 8.79 -21.92 22.52
C LEU A 127 8.29 -20.47 22.45
N LEU A 128 7.03 -20.25 22.05
CA LEU A 128 6.42 -18.92 21.98
C LEU A 128 6.10 -18.34 23.36
N THR A 129 6.07 -19.15 24.42
CA THR A 129 6.01 -18.66 25.80
C THR A 129 7.37 -18.12 26.23
N LYS A 130 8.44 -18.86 25.95
CA LYS A 130 9.82 -18.47 26.30
C LYS A 130 10.36 -17.34 25.43
N PHE A 131 10.01 -17.35 24.14
CA PHE A 131 10.46 -16.40 23.12
C PHE A 131 9.25 -15.75 22.43
N PRO A 132 8.55 -14.83 23.12
CA PRO A 132 7.28 -14.27 22.63
C PRO A 132 7.38 -13.48 21.33
N LYS A 133 8.57 -13.04 20.95
CA LYS A 133 8.80 -12.33 19.68
C LYS A 133 9.16 -13.26 18.52
N ALA A 134 9.36 -14.56 18.75
CA ALA A 134 9.76 -15.48 17.71
C ALA A 134 8.66 -15.65 16.65
N ASN A 135 9.07 -15.82 15.38
CA ASN A 135 8.17 -16.17 14.28
C ASN A 135 8.32 -17.67 13.98
N VAL A 136 7.22 -18.39 13.78
CA VAL A 136 7.26 -19.82 13.41
C VAL A 136 6.83 -19.94 11.95
N PHE A 137 7.68 -20.51 11.10
CA PHE A 137 7.37 -20.83 9.71
C PHE A 137 7.38 -22.34 9.51
N PHE A 138 6.37 -22.85 8.83
CA PHE A 138 6.28 -24.26 8.51
C PHE A 138 5.87 -24.51 7.07
N ALA A 139 6.22 -25.68 6.56
CA ALA A 139 5.69 -26.19 5.30
C ALA A 139 5.05 -27.56 5.56
N TYR A 140 3.85 -27.76 5.00
CA TYR A 140 3.05 -28.97 5.15
C TYR A 140 2.62 -29.45 3.76
N GLN A 141 2.87 -30.72 3.46
CA GLN A 141 2.29 -31.36 2.29
C GLN A 141 0.89 -31.85 2.65
N ASN A 142 -0.11 -31.44 1.89
CA ASN A 142 -1.49 -31.89 2.09
C ASN A 142 -1.60 -33.37 1.72
N ARG A 143 -1.95 -34.21 2.71
CA ARG A 143 -2.05 -35.67 2.57
C ARG A 143 -3.47 -36.18 2.81
N ASP A 144 -4.07 -35.70 3.90
CA ASP A 144 -5.40 -36.09 4.40
C ASP A 144 -6.09 -34.86 5.02
N ASP A 145 -7.40 -34.95 5.31
CA ASP A 145 -8.24 -33.90 5.91
C ASP A 145 -7.96 -33.66 7.42
N TRP A 146 -6.71 -33.81 7.86
CA TRP A 146 -6.33 -33.55 9.24
C TRP A 146 -6.22 -32.05 9.53
N SER A 147 -6.60 -31.66 10.75
CA SER A 147 -6.53 -30.27 11.20
C SER A 147 -5.91 -30.17 12.59
N ILE A 148 -5.05 -29.18 12.76
CA ILE A 148 -4.48 -28.79 14.06
C ILE A 148 -5.22 -27.59 14.69
N ALA A 149 -6.32 -27.13 14.09
CA ALA A 149 -7.01 -25.91 14.51
C ALA A 149 -7.43 -25.94 15.99
N GLU A 150 -8.03 -27.03 16.45
CA GLU A 150 -8.45 -27.20 17.85
C GLU A 150 -7.26 -27.15 18.81
N LEU A 151 -6.13 -27.75 18.42
CA LEU A 151 -4.90 -27.73 19.21
C LEU A 151 -4.34 -26.31 19.34
N LEU A 152 -4.37 -25.53 18.26
CA LEU A 152 -3.93 -24.14 18.25
C LEU A 152 -4.83 -23.25 19.13
N ILE A 153 -6.15 -23.38 18.99
CA ILE A 153 -7.14 -22.62 19.76
C ILE A 153 -6.95 -22.86 21.27
N ALA A 154 -6.79 -24.13 21.67
CA ALA A 154 -6.59 -24.50 23.07
C ALA A 154 -5.35 -23.84 23.72
N ARG A 155 -4.38 -23.40 22.91
CA ARG A 155 -3.11 -22.79 23.34
C ARG A 155 -3.01 -21.30 23.01
N LYS A 156 -4.10 -20.69 22.52
CA LYS A 156 -4.14 -19.29 22.05
C LYS A 156 -3.09 -19.00 20.97
N LEU A 157 -2.94 -19.94 20.06
CA LEU A 157 -2.08 -19.81 18.88
C LEU A 157 -2.96 -19.56 17.65
N GLY A 158 -2.49 -18.66 16.79
CA GLY A 158 -3.02 -18.42 15.46
C GLY A 158 -2.16 -19.11 14.41
N CYS A 159 -2.76 -19.37 13.24
CA CYS A 159 -2.05 -19.89 12.08
C CYS A 159 -2.50 -19.13 10.84
N SER A 160 -1.55 -18.74 9.98
CA SER A 160 -1.83 -18.09 8.71
C SER A 160 -1.20 -18.88 7.56
N LEU A 161 -1.94 -19.03 6.47
CA LEU A 161 -1.39 -19.51 5.22
C LEU A 161 -0.57 -18.39 4.58
N ILE A 162 0.69 -18.65 4.25
CA ILE A 162 1.54 -17.73 3.50
C ILE A 162 1.35 -17.95 2.00
N ARG A 163 1.46 -19.22 1.56
CA ARG A 163 1.42 -19.58 0.15
C ARG A 163 1.00 -21.02 -0.05
N THR A 164 0.21 -21.27 -1.09
CA THR A 164 -0.06 -22.61 -1.62
C THR A 164 0.77 -22.84 -2.87
N ILE A 165 1.43 -23.99 -2.95
CA ILE A 165 2.18 -24.47 -4.10
C ILE A 165 1.50 -25.73 -4.60
N GLU A 166 0.97 -25.66 -5.81
CA GLU A 166 0.35 -26.79 -6.49
C GLU A 166 1.36 -27.44 -7.44
N HIS A 167 1.50 -28.76 -7.33
CA HIS A 167 2.26 -29.61 -8.23
C HIS A 167 1.32 -30.70 -8.76
N ASP A 168 1.66 -31.30 -9.90
CA ASP A 168 0.82 -32.34 -10.56
C ASP A 168 0.43 -33.52 -9.64
N SER A 169 1.23 -33.76 -8.59
CA SER A 169 1.13 -34.92 -7.71
C SER A 169 0.90 -34.58 -6.23
N TYR A 170 1.01 -33.32 -5.82
CA TYR A 170 0.85 -32.92 -4.42
C TYR A 170 0.66 -31.41 -4.29
N THR A 171 0.07 -31.00 -3.16
CA THR A 171 -0.04 -29.59 -2.76
C THR A 171 0.76 -29.35 -1.50
N ILE A 172 1.56 -28.28 -1.47
CA ILE A 172 2.31 -27.84 -0.30
C ILE A 172 1.76 -26.49 0.15
N GLN A 173 1.50 -26.38 1.45
CA GLN A 173 1.12 -25.15 2.11
C GLN A 173 2.27 -24.67 2.98
N LEU A 174 2.71 -23.44 2.74
CA LEU A 174 3.63 -22.74 3.61
C LEU A 174 2.80 -21.85 4.52
N GLY A 175 3.04 -21.91 5.83
CA GLY A 175 2.27 -21.18 6.82
C GLY A 175 3.12 -20.63 7.94
N SER A 176 2.49 -19.81 8.77
CA SER A 176 3.09 -19.29 10.00
C SER A 176 2.23 -19.62 11.21
N ILE A 177 2.86 -19.86 12.36
CA ILE A 177 2.19 -19.99 13.65
C ILE A 177 2.66 -18.86 14.56
N TYR A 178 1.73 -18.25 15.29
CA TYR A 178 2.02 -17.12 16.16
C TYR A 178 1.13 -17.17 17.40
N ARG A 179 1.55 -16.49 18.47
CA ARG A 179 0.72 -16.33 19.67
C ARG A 179 -0.26 -15.19 19.47
N ILE A 180 -1.53 -15.41 19.79
CA ILE A 180 -2.56 -14.38 19.79
C ILE A 180 -2.47 -13.61 21.10
N SER A 181 -2.24 -12.31 21.07
CA SER A 181 -2.29 -11.43 22.25
C SER A 181 -3.59 -10.62 22.30
N MET A 182 -3.99 -10.17 23.50
CA MET A 182 -5.14 -9.25 23.66
C MET A 182 -4.91 -7.85 23.06
N ALA A 183 -3.67 -7.51 22.69
CA ALA A 183 -3.34 -6.27 21.99
C ALA A 183 -3.44 -6.43 20.45
N ASP A 184 -3.56 -7.66 19.95
CA ASP A 184 -3.85 -7.96 18.54
C ASP A 184 -5.37 -7.87 18.29
N GLU A 185 -5.98 -6.73 18.66
CA GLU A 185 -7.27 -6.32 18.07
C GLU A 185 -7.12 -6.24 16.55
N ASP A 186 -8.21 -6.34 15.80
CA ASP A 186 -8.17 -6.23 14.32
C ASP A 186 -7.34 -5.01 13.89
N VAL A 187 -6.18 -5.29 13.29
CA VAL A 187 -5.27 -4.26 12.77
C VAL A 187 -5.52 -4.08 11.28
N PHE A 188 -5.68 -2.83 10.88
CA PHE A 188 -5.84 -2.43 9.50
C PHE A 188 -4.61 -1.68 9.04
N ALA A 189 -4.32 -1.70 7.75
CA ALA A 189 -3.29 -0.83 7.20
C ALA A 189 -3.70 -0.26 5.85
N GLY A 190 -3.05 0.83 5.48
CA GLY A 190 -3.32 1.55 4.24
C GLY A 190 -2.05 2.05 3.59
N ILE A 191 -1.97 1.89 2.28
CA ILE A 191 -0.86 2.34 1.45
C ILE A 191 -1.31 3.50 0.57
N GLU A 192 -0.56 4.59 0.60
CA GLU A 192 -0.55 5.60 -0.45
C GLU A 192 0.63 5.28 -1.36
N GLY A 193 0.37 4.97 -2.62
CA GLY A 193 1.39 4.57 -3.58
C GLY A 193 1.42 5.45 -4.82
N GLY A 194 2.51 6.21 -4.98
CA GLY A 194 2.78 7.01 -6.17
C GLY A 194 4.12 6.69 -6.83
N GLY A 195 4.47 7.46 -7.87
CA GLY A 195 5.74 7.27 -8.59
C GLY A 195 6.99 7.72 -7.81
N SER A 196 6.87 8.61 -6.83
CA SER A 196 8.03 9.27 -6.19
C SER A 196 8.08 9.13 -4.66
N CYS A 197 6.92 8.97 -4.00
CA CYS A 197 6.82 8.78 -2.55
C CYS A 197 5.63 7.84 -2.26
N SER A 198 5.82 6.90 -1.34
CA SER A 198 4.75 6.06 -0.81
C SER A 198 4.73 6.12 0.71
N ARG A 199 3.55 5.95 1.32
CA ARG A 199 3.37 5.91 2.79
C ARG A 199 2.51 4.72 3.18
N LEU A 200 2.82 4.09 4.31
CA LEU A 200 2.07 2.98 4.90
C LEU A 200 1.67 3.38 6.32
N VAL A 201 0.37 3.34 6.61
CA VAL A 201 -0.22 3.68 7.91
C VAL A 201 -0.88 2.44 8.50
N PHE A 202 -0.67 2.17 9.78
CA PHE A 202 -1.36 1.12 10.54
C PHE A 202 -2.37 1.73 11.50
N LEU A 203 -3.53 1.11 11.62
CA LEU A 203 -4.65 1.52 12.44
C LEU A 203 -5.13 0.36 13.31
N ASN A 204 -5.54 0.65 14.55
CA ASN A 204 -6.29 -0.33 15.35
C ASN A 204 -7.78 -0.37 14.95
N ALA A 205 -8.57 -1.22 15.61
CA ALA A 205 -10.02 -1.34 15.37
C ALA A 205 -10.82 -0.06 15.68
N LYS A 206 -10.22 0.91 16.39
CA LYS A 206 -10.77 2.24 16.68
C LYS A 206 -10.26 3.33 15.72
N ALA A 207 -9.52 2.93 14.67
CA ALA A 207 -8.78 3.76 13.74
C ALA A 207 -7.80 4.78 14.35
N GLU A 208 -7.26 4.44 15.52
CA GLU A 208 -6.16 5.21 16.08
C GLU A 208 -4.86 4.78 15.36
N PRO A 209 -4.01 5.72 14.92
CA PRO A 209 -2.77 5.40 14.24
C PRO A 209 -1.80 4.68 15.18
N LEU A 210 -1.39 3.48 14.79
CA LEU A 210 -0.38 2.67 15.49
C LEU A 210 1.05 3.03 15.02
N GLY A 211 1.19 3.49 13.78
CA GLY A 211 2.45 3.92 13.23
C GLY A 211 2.38 4.22 11.75
N GLU A 212 3.37 4.97 11.28
CA GLU A 212 3.52 5.36 9.88
C GLU A 212 4.94 5.07 9.40
N PHE A 213 5.05 4.52 8.19
CA PHE A 213 6.31 4.13 7.57
C PHE A 213 6.40 4.70 6.16
N PRO A 214 7.49 5.39 5.79
CA PRO A 214 7.74 5.79 4.41
C PRO A 214 8.20 4.59 3.57
N GLY A 215 7.93 4.61 2.27
CA GLY A 215 8.32 3.57 1.33
C GLY A 215 8.71 4.12 -0.04
N SER A 216 9.40 3.29 -0.82
CA SER A 216 9.69 3.56 -2.23
C SER A 216 8.42 3.46 -3.10
N GLY A 217 8.42 4.11 -4.26
CA GLY A 217 7.27 4.12 -5.17
C GLY A 217 6.77 2.73 -5.55
N THR A 218 5.46 2.53 -5.53
CA THR A 218 4.77 1.25 -5.81
C THR A 218 4.01 1.32 -7.15
N ASN A 219 4.64 1.89 -8.18
CA ASN A 219 3.98 2.09 -9.47
C ASN A 219 3.86 0.76 -10.24
N LEU A 220 2.63 0.23 -10.32
CA LEU A 220 2.29 -1.00 -11.02
C LEU A 220 2.82 -1.06 -12.46
N PHE A 221 2.73 0.06 -13.19
CA PHE A 221 3.09 0.09 -14.62
C PHE A 221 4.58 0.02 -14.89
N LEU A 222 5.43 0.39 -13.93
CA LEU A 222 6.88 0.39 -14.09
C LEU A 222 7.49 -0.95 -13.68
N ASN A 223 6.99 -1.56 -12.60
CA ASN A 223 7.62 -2.71 -11.97
C ASN A 223 6.95 -4.05 -12.33
N GLY A 224 5.73 -4.03 -12.85
CA GLY A 224 4.91 -5.22 -13.06
C GLY A 224 4.24 -5.71 -11.78
N LEU A 225 3.21 -6.54 -11.94
CA LEU A 225 2.28 -6.94 -10.88
C LEU A 225 2.97 -7.72 -9.75
N GLU A 226 3.76 -8.75 -10.09
CA GLU A 226 4.37 -9.64 -9.12
C GLU A 226 5.41 -8.92 -8.25
N LEU A 227 6.29 -8.14 -8.89
CA LEU A 227 7.31 -7.37 -8.18
C LEU A 227 6.67 -6.35 -7.24
N THR A 228 5.59 -5.70 -7.68
CA THR A 228 4.85 -4.73 -6.86
C THR A 228 4.22 -5.41 -5.64
N ALA A 229 3.55 -6.56 -5.83
CA ALA A 229 2.98 -7.31 -4.72
C ALA A 229 4.05 -7.81 -3.73
N ASN A 230 5.19 -8.29 -4.22
CA ASN A 230 6.32 -8.73 -3.39
C ASN A 230 6.92 -7.57 -2.57
N GLN A 231 7.04 -6.38 -3.18
CA GLN A 231 7.52 -5.17 -2.51
C GLN A 231 6.56 -4.71 -1.41
N ILE A 232 5.26 -4.70 -1.71
CA ILE A 232 4.21 -4.37 -0.72
C ILE A 232 4.26 -5.36 0.45
N ALA A 233 4.32 -6.66 0.16
CA ALA A 233 4.38 -7.70 1.19
C ALA A 233 5.60 -7.55 2.11
N ALA A 234 6.79 -7.33 1.53
CA ALA A 234 8.01 -7.09 2.29
C ALA A 234 7.89 -5.85 3.17
N TRP A 235 7.39 -4.74 2.62
CA TRP A 235 7.25 -3.48 3.34
C TRP A 235 6.28 -3.58 4.52
N VAL A 236 5.14 -4.27 4.33
CA VAL A 236 4.18 -4.49 5.41
C VAL A 236 4.77 -5.41 6.50
N ARG A 237 5.50 -6.48 6.14
CA ARG A 237 6.17 -7.34 7.14
C ARG A 237 7.20 -6.59 7.98
N ASP A 238 8.08 -5.83 7.33
CA ASP A 238 9.12 -5.05 8.00
C ASP A 238 8.50 -4.02 8.98
N SER A 239 7.37 -3.44 8.59
CA SER A 239 6.65 -2.46 9.40
C SER A 239 5.90 -3.11 10.58
N LYS A 240 5.24 -4.26 10.34
CA LYS A 240 4.61 -5.07 11.41
C LYS A 240 5.62 -5.49 12.46
N GLU A 241 6.82 -5.89 12.04
CA GLU A 241 7.88 -6.26 12.98
C GLU A 241 8.27 -5.10 13.91
N LYS A 242 8.41 -3.88 13.37
CA LYS A 242 8.73 -2.68 14.17
C LYS A 242 7.63 -2.33 15.17
N LEU A 243 6.37 -2.58 14.82
CA LEU A 243 5.21 -2.39 15.71
C LEU A 243 4.97 -3.58 16.65
N GLY A 244 5.66 -4.71 16.44
CA GLY A 244 5.43 -5.95 17.19
C GLY A 244 4.12 -6.67 16.85
N ILE A 245 3.47 -6.33 15.72
CA ILE A 245 2.23 -6.96 15.25
C ILE A 245 2.52 -8.39 14.78
N LYS A 246 1.72 -9.35 15.24
CA LYS A 246 1.81 -10.77 14.86
C LYS A 246 0.61 -11.21 14.03
N GLY A 247 0.81 -12.22 13.18
CA GLY A 247 -0.23 -12.71 12.27
C GLY A 247 -0.60 -11.72 11.16
N PRO A 248 -1.54 -12.05 10.27
CA PRO A 248 -1.98 -11.18 9.19
C PRO A 248 -2.78 -9.98 9.72
N LEU A 249 -2.75 -8.88 8.97
CA LEU A 249 -3.69 -7.77 9.17
C LEU A 249 -5.11 -8.23 8.86
N ARG A 250 -6.11 -7.60 9.48
CA ARG A 250 -7.51 -7.85 9.16
C ARG A 250 -7.83 -7.44 7.72
N SER A 251 -7.34 -6.27 7.30
CA SER A 251 -7.43 -5.83 5.91
C SER A 251 -6.36 -4.80 5.56
N LEU A 252 -5.93 -4.82 4.30
CA LEU A 252 -4.98 -3.88 3.72
C LEU A 252 -5.65 -3.08 2.60
N GLY A 253 -5.70 -1.77 2.76
CA GLY A 253 -6.10 -0.85 1.71
C GLY A 253 -4.89 -0.35 0.92
N MET A 254 -5.04 -0.22 -0.39
CA MET A 254 -3.99 0.28 -1.26
C MET A 254 -4.60 1.34 -2.17
N GLY A 255 -4.26 2.61 -1.94
CA GLY A 255 -4.54 3.73 -2.82
C GLY A 255 -3.35 3.96 -3.74
N LEU A 256 -3.35 3.29 -4.90
CA LEU A 256 -2.21 3.34 -5.81
C LEU A 256 -2.54 4.16 -7.07
N SER A 257 -1.57 4.94 -7.52
CA SER A 257 -1.63 5.57 -8.85
C SER A 257 -1.56 4.47 -9.92
N GLY A 258 -2.46 4.51 -10.89
CA GLY A 258 -2.57 3.49 -11.94
C GLY A 258 -3.55 2.36 -11.66
N ALA A 259 -4.26 2.40 -10.53
CA ALA A 259 -5.26 1.42 -10.14
C ALA A 259 -6.65 1.71 -10.75
N GLU A 260 -6.73 2.25 -11.97
CA GLU A 260 -8.00 2.54 -12.66
C GLU A 260 -8.61 1.33 -13.39
N ASP A 261 -7.87 0.24 -13.60
CA ASP A 261 -8.38 -0.98 -14.24
C ASP A 261 -8.76 -2.05 -13.19
N PRO A 262 -10.05 -2.34 -12.98
CA PRO A 262 -10.51 -3.33 -12.01
C PRO A 262 -9.94 -4.73 -12.24
N ALA A 263 -9.75 -5.15 -13.50
CA ALA A 263 -9.24 -6.49 -13.82
C ALA A 263 -7.76 -6.63 -13.47
N MET A 264 -6.97 -5.57 -13.65
CA MET A 264 -5.58 -5.53 -13.20
C MET A 264 -5.51 -5.50 -11.66
N ASN A 265 -6.38 -4.72 -11.03
CA ASN A 265 -6.43 -4.60 -9.57
C ASN A 265 -6.74 -5.95 -8.91
N GLU A 266 -7.72 -6.68 -9.44
CA GLU A 266 -8.09 -8.01 -8.95
C GLU A 266 -6.92 -8.99 -9.06
N LYS A 267 -6.19 -8.99 -10.18
CA LYS A 267 -5.00 -9.83 -10.33
C LYS A 267 -3.93 -9.53 -9.28
N LEU A 268 -3.69 -8.26 -8.95
CA LEU A 268 -2.70 -7.89 -7.94
C LEU A 268 -3.13 -8.37 -6.57
N VAL A 269 -4.40 -8.11 -6.21
CA VAL A 269 -4.97 -8.55 -4.93
C VAL A 269 -4.91 -10.08 -4.82
N ASN A 270 -5.32 -10.81 -5.85
CA ASN A 270 -5.29 -12.27 -5.86
C ASN A 270 -3.85 -12.80 -5.74
N TYR A 271 -2.88 -12.19 -6.43
CA TYR A 271 -1.48 -12.59 -6.30
C TYR A 271 -0.96 -12.33 -4.88
N LEU A 272 -1.27 -11.18 -4.30
CA LEU A 272 -0.87 -10.83 -2.93
C LEU A 272 -1.44 -11.82 -1.92
N LEU A 273 -2.75 -12.11 -1.97
CA LEU A 273 -3.40 -13.03 -1.04
C LEU A 273 -2.92 -14.48 -1.23
N THR A 274 -2.67 -14.91 -2.47
CA THR A 274 -2.23 -16.27 -2.77
C THR A 274 -0.78 -16.52 -2.37
N ASN A 275 0.10 -15.52 -2.50
CA ASN A 275 1.54 -15.68 -2.31
C ASN A 275 2.09 -15.06 -1.03
N HIS A 276 1.32 -14.21 -0.35
CA HIS A 276 1.72 -13.47 0.86
C HIS A 276 0.57 -13.36 1.88
N GLY A 277 -0.16 -14.45 2.12
CA GLY A 277 -1.31 -14.46 3.03
C GLY A 277 -0.98 -14.21 4.51
N ASP A 278 0.31 -14.21 4.90
CA ASP A 278 0.77 -13.75 6.21
C ASP A 278 0.70 -12.23 6.39
N VAL A 279 0.59 -11.49 5.29
CA VAL A 279 0.56 -10.03 5.33
C VAL A 279 -0.80 -9.56 5.82
N THR A 280 -1.88 -10.07 5.20
CA THR A 280 -3.25 -9.61 5.40
C THR A 280 -4.25 -10.72 5.03
N GLU A 281 -5.38 -10.78 5.74
CA GLU A 281 -6.49 -11.70 5.42
C GLU A 281 -7.22 -11.25 4.16
N LYS A 282 -7.35 -9.94 3.97
CA LYS A 282 -8.03 -9.32 2.83
C LYS A 282 -7.29 -8.08 2.35
N ALA A 283 -7.51 -7.73 1.09
CA ALA A 283 -6.88 -6.58 0.47
C ALA A 283 -7.84 -5.87 -0.49
N HIS A 284 -7.75 -4.54 -0.53
CA HIS A 284 -8.54 -3.71 -1.42
C HIS A 284 -7.63 -2.73 -2.13
N LEU A 285 -7.62 -2.78 -3.45
CA LEU A 285 -6.90 -1.84 -4.29
C LEU A 285 -7.90 -0.85 -4.89
N VAL A 286 -7.64 0.43 -4.65
CA VAL A 286 -8.41 1.57 -5.15
C VAL A 286 -7.46 2.60 -5.75
N SER A 287 -7.98 3.54 -6.53
CA SER A 287 -7.17 4.65 -7.00
C SER A 287 -6.77 5.59 -5.85
N ASP A 288 -5.65 6.30 -6.03
CA ASP A 288 -5.19 7.36 -5.12
C ASP A 288 -6.30 8.36 -4.70
N SER A 289 -7.15 8.71 -5.66
CA SER A 289 -8.24 9.65 -5.52
C SER A 289 -9.39 9.10 -4.69
N VAL A 290 -9.66 7.79 -4.81
CA VAL A 290 -10.67 7.10 -4.00
C VAL A 290 -10.19 6.95 -2.57
N ALA A 291 -8.90 6.62 -2.39
CA ALA A 291 -8.28 6.61 -1.07
C ALA A 291 -8.37 7.99 -0.40
N CYS A 292 -8.15 9.07 -1.15
CA CYS A 292 -8.32 10.45 -0.67
C CYS A 292 -9.77 10.73 -0.21
N ILE A 293 -10.77 10.32 -0.99
CA ILE A 293 -12.19 10.46 -0.62
C ILE A 293 -12.50 9.66 0.65
N GLY A 294 -12.04 8.41 0.74
CA GLY A 294 -12.25 7.57 1.93
C GLY A 294 -11.53 8.07 3.19
N ALA A 295 -10.46 8.84 3.04
CA ALA A 295 -9.83 9.56 4.15
C ALA A 295 -10.71 10.70 4.68
N SER A 296 -11.54 11.27 3.80
CA SER A 296 -12.18 12.56 3.99
C SER A 296 -13.65 12.44 4.35
N PHE A 297 -14.39 11.47 3.81
CA PHE A 297 -15.85 11.43 3.89
C PHE A 297 -16.39 10.03 4.18
N LYS A 298 -17.43 9.95 5.01
CA LYS A 298 -18.06 8.68 5.40
C LYS A 298 -18.94 8.07 4.31
N ASN A 299 -19.64 8.93 3.56
CA ASN A 299 -20.70 8.53 2.63
C ASN A 299 -20.35 8.92 1.20
N GLY A 300 -19.09 8.72 0.81
CA GLY A 300 -18.60 9.22 -0.47
C GLY A 300 -18.50 10.75 -0.51
N GLY A 301 -18.07 11.26 -1.67
CA GLY A 301 -17.81 12.68 -1.87
C GLY A 301 -16.94 12.91 -3.10
N VAL A 302 -16.47 14.14 -3.25
CA VAL A 302 -15.71 14.58 -4.42
C VAL A 302 -14.28 14.91 -4.01
N VAL A 303 -13.30 14.46 -4.79
CA VAL A 303 -11.94 15.00 -4.77
C VAL A 303 -11.72 15.86 -6.00
N LEU A 304 -11.34 17.11 -5.77
CA LEU A 304 -10.99 18.06 -6.81
C LEU A 304 -9.49 18.31 -6.77
N ILE A 305 -8.80 17.89 -7.84
CA ILE A 305 -7.35 17.94 -7.96
C ILE A 305 -6.97 19.10 -8.87
N ALA A 306 -6.11 20.00 -8.37
CA ALA A 306 -5.53 21.11 -9.13
C ALA A 306 -4.06 21.35 -8.68
N GLY A 307 -3.13 20.74 -9.41
CA GLY A 307 -1.69 20.91 -9.27
C GLY A 307 -1.06 21.17 -10.64
N THR A 308 0.03 20.47 -10.98
CA THR A 308 0.60 20.49 -12.34
C THR A 308 -0.42 20.03 -13.41
N GLY A 309 -1.32 19.11 -13.06
CA GLY A 309 -2.51 18.74 -13.83
C GLY A 309 -3.79 18.93 -13.01
N SER A 310 -4.94 18.52 -13.55
CA SER A 310 -6.22 18.58 -12.84
C SER A 310 -7.13 17.41 -13.15
N ALA A 311 -7.94 17.05 -12.16
CA ALA A 311 -8.96 16.01 -12.27
C ALA A 311 -10.05 16.24 -11.23
N CYS A 312 -11.24 15.72 -11.48
CA CYS A 312 -12.31 15.63 -10.51
C CYS A 312 -12.76 14.18 -10.45
N ARG A 313 -12.75 13.57 -9.27
CA ARG A 313 -13.26 12.22 -9.06
C ARG A 313 -14.30 12.23 -7.94
N MET A 314 -15.23 11.29 -8.01
CA MET A 314 -16.29 11.13 -7.04
C MET A 314 -16.44 9.66 -6.69
N LEU A 315 -16.72 9.40 -5.42
CA LEU A 315 -17.23 8.13 -4.93
C LEU A 315 -18.65 8.39 -4.43
N THR A 316 -19.64 7.66 -4.94
CA THR A 316 -21.03 7.76 -4.47
C THR A 316 -21.20 7.05 -3.12
N GLU A 317 -22.35 7.25 -2.47
CA GLU A 317 -22.75 6.48 -1.28
C GLU A 317 -22.82 4.96 -1.57
N THR A 318 -23.06 4.57 -2.84
CA THR A 318 -23.13 3.18 -3.29
C THR A 318 -21.75 2.60 -3.63
N GLY A 319 -20.69 3.41 -3.56
CA GLY A 319 -19.32 3.00 -3.91
C GLY A 319 -19.01 3.04 -5.41
N GLU A 320 -19.86 3.65 -6.23
CA GLU A 320 -19.59 3.86 -7.66
C GLU A 320 -18.61 5.01 -7.85
N GLU A 321 -17.67 4.83 -8.78
CA GLU A 321 -16.63 5.81 -9.09
C GLU A 321 -16.98 6.57 -10.38
N HIS A 322 -16.87 7.90 -10.32
CA HIS A 322 -17.01 8.77 -11.48
C HIS A 322 -15.80 9.69 -11.63
N GLN A 323 -15.44 10.01 -12.87
CA GLN A 323 -14.31 10.90 -13.18
C GLN A 323 -14.71 11.92 -14.24
N VAL A 324 -14.26 13.17 -14.03
CA VAL A 324 -14.29 14.24 -15.02
C VAL A 324 -12.89 14.87 -15.11
N GLY A 325 -12.36 14.99 -16.32
CA GLY A 325 -10.98 15.47 -16.53
C GLY A 325 -9.93 14.39 -16.21
N GLY A 326 -8.69 14.80 -15.94
CA GLY A 326 -7.59 13.87 -15.65
C GLY A 326 -6.92 13.23 -16.88
N TRP A 327 -7.19 13.73 -18.10
CA TRP A 327 -6.66 13.18 -19.35
C TRP A 327 -5.26 13.67 -19.75
N GLY A 328 -4.60 14.41 -18.85
CA GLY A 328 -3.29 14.99 -19.09
C GLY A 328 -3.30 16.20 -20.03
N HIS A 329 -2.15 16.84 -20.14
CA HIS A 329 -1.99 18.19 -20.71
C HIS A 329 -2.28 18.33 -22.21
N MET A 330 -2.25 17.23 -22.97
CA MET A 330 -2.53 17.24 -24.41
C MET A 330 -4.03 17.25 -24.71
N ILE A 331 -4.85 16.73 -23.79
CA ILE A 331 -6.29 16.48 -24.01
C ILE A 331 -7.15 17.26 -23.00
N GLY A 332 -6.64 17.50 -21.79
CA GLY A 332 -7.38 18.10 -20.69
C GLY A 332 -6.50 18.93 -19.75
N ASP A 333 -6.52 18.61 -18.46
CA ASP A 333 -5.91 19.39 -17.37
C ASP A 333 -6.46 20.83 -17.22
N SER A 334 -7.70 21.08 -17.66
CA SER A 334 -8.37 22.38 -17.52
C SER A 334 -8.41 22.85 -16.06
N GLY A 335 -8.04 24.10 -15.81
CA GLY A 335 -7.95 24.67 -14.46
C GLY A 335 -6.71 24.27 -13.64
N SER A 336 -5.80 23.46 -14.21
CA SER A 336 -4.50 23.16 -13.58
C SER A 336 -3.51 24.32 -13.66
N ALA A 337 -2.40 24.21 -12.93
CA ALA A 337 -1.28 25.14 -13.05
C ALA A 337 -0.66 25.14 -14.45
N TYR A 338 -0.57 24.00 -15.13
CA TYR A 338 -0.11 23.96 -16.52
C TYR A 338 -1.07 24.73 -17.43
N TRP A 339 -2.38 24.51 -17.26
CA TRP A 339 -3.40 25.13 -18.11
C TRP A 339 -3.44 26.65 -17.95
N ILE A 340 -3.38 27.16 -16.71
CA ILE A 340 -3.36 28.61 -16.44
C ILE A 340 -2.13 29.27 -17.09
N ALA A 341 -0.95 28.68 -16.91
CA ALA A 341 0.29 29.16 -17.52
C ALA A 341 0.25 29.12 -19.05
N ASN A 342 -0.15 27.99 -19.63
CA ASN A 342 -0.23 27.81 -21.08
C ASN A 342 -1.27 28.76 -21.71
N ARG A 343 -2.40 29.00 -21.04
CA ARG A 343 -3.39 29.99 -21.47
C ARG A 343 -2.83 31.41 -21.44
N GLY A 344 -2.07 31.77 -20.40
CA GLY A 344 -1.39 33.07 -20.33
C GLY A 344 -0.36 33.25 -21.45
N ILE A 345 0.48 32.25 -21.70
CA ILE A 345 1.45 32.28 -22.81
C ILE A 345 0.72 32.42 -24.15
N ARG A 346 -0.31 31.60 -24.39
CA ARG A 346 -1.13 31.69 -25.60
C ARG A 346 -1.76 33.07 -25.79
N LEU A 347 -2.27 33.69 -24.72
CA LEU A 347 -2.86 35.02 -24.78
C LEU A 347 -1.87 36.07 -25.32
N LEU A 348 -0.58 35.97 -25.00
CA LEU A 348 0.44 36.87 -25.56
C LEU A 348 0.59 36.74 -27.08
N PHE A 349 0.43 35.54 -27.63
CA PHE A 349 0.42 35.33 -29.08
C PHE A 349 -0.88 35.84 -29.70
N ASP A 350 -2.03 35.48 -29.13
CA ASP A 350 -3.35 35.87 -29.65
C ASP A 350 -3.52 37.41 -29.65
N VAL A 351 -2.96 38.13 -28.68
CA VAL A 351 -3.00 39.60 -28.65
C VAL A 351 -2.09 40.23 -29.70
N ASP A 352 -0.87 39.72 -29.86
CA ASP A 352 0.09 40.25 -30.84
C ASP A 352 -0.34 39.97 -32.29
N ASP A 353 -1.03 38.85 -32.51
CA ASP A 353 -1.60 38.47 -33.81
C ASP A 353 -2.96 39.16 -34.08
N GLY A 354 -3.50 39.90 -33.11
CA GLY A 354 -4.78 40.61 -33.23
C GLY A 354 -6.02 39.70 -33.19
N VAL A 355 -5.88 38.47 -32.69
CA VAL A 355 -6.96 37.47 -32.58
C VAL A 355 -7.91 37.81 -31.42
N VAL A 356 -7.38 38.36 -30.32
CA VAL A 356 -8.14 38.67 -29.11
C VAL A 356 -7.80 40.07 -28.60
N THR A 357 -8.81 40.79 -28.11
CA THR A 357 -8.60 42.01 -27.29
C THR A 357 -8.67 41.64 -25.80
N PRO A 358 -7.60 41.86 -25.02
CA PRO A 358 -7.54 41.47 -23.62
C PRO A 358 -8.36 42.42 -22.73
N VAL A 359 -8.71 41.98 -21.52
CA VAL A 359 -9.42 42.79 -20.52
C VAL A 359 -8.61 43.97 -19.97
N GLY A 360 -7.30 43.99 -20.23
CA GLY A 360 -6.35 45.00 -19.78
C GLY A 360 -5.01 44.87 -20.50
N SER A 361 -4.00 45.63 -20.08
CA SER A 361 -2.67 45.55 -20.67
C SER A 361 -2.01 44.19 -20.38
N VAL A 362 -1.36 43.59 -21.38
CA VAL A 362 -0.64 42.32 -21.23
C VAL A 362 0.83 42.48 -20.82
N GLU A 363 1.29 43.71 -20.58
CA GLU A 363 2.73 43.99 -20.35
C GLU A 363 3.27 43.35 -19.07
N THR A 364 2.48 43.28 -18.00
CA THR A 364 2.84 42.57 -16.77
C THR A 364 3.08 41.08 -17.05
N LEU A 365 2.13 40.45 -17.77
CA LEU A 365 2.22 39.04 -18.16
C LEU A 365 3.39 38.80 -19.11
N ARG A 366 3.60 39.70 -20.08
CA ARG A 366 4.71 39.63 -21.04
C ARG A 366 6.05 39.66 -20.31
N LYS A 367 6.27 40.66 -19.45
CA LYS A 367 7.50 40.77 -18.64
C LYS A 367 7.73 39.52 -17.81
N LEU A 368 6.69 39.01 -17.16
CA LEU A 368 6.78 37.81 -16.33
C LEU A 368 7.20 36.56 -17.12
N VAL A 369 6.60 36.33 -18.30
CA VAL A 369 6.94 35.19 -19.17
C VAL A 369 8.37 35.31 -19.68
N LEU A 370 8.78 36.49 -20.14
CA LEU A 370 10.14 36.74 -20.64
C LEU A 370 11.19 36.51 -19.56
N GLU A 371 10.99 37.06 -18.35
CA GLU A 371 11.88 36.86 -17.21
C GLU A 371 11.92 35.41 -16.74
N TYR A 372 10.77 34.72 -16.68
CA TYR A 372 10.69 33.35 -16.19
C TYR A 372 11.43 32.35 -17.09
N PHE A 373 11.23 32.46 -18.41
CA PHE A 373 11.92 31.60 -19.38
C PHE A 373 13.30 32.13 -19.76
N ASN A 374 13.72 33.30 -19.24
CA ASN A 374 14.97 33.96 -19.60
C ASN A 374 15.12 34.16 -21.13
N ILE A 375 14.06 34.71 -21.74
CA ILE A 375 13.95 34.99 -23.17
C ILE A 375 13.71 36.48 -23.40
N THR A 376 14.09 36.97 -24.57
CA THR A 376 13.91 38.38 -24.96
C THR A 376 12.74 38.59 -25.92
N ASP A 377 12.33 37.53 -26.61
CA ASP A 377 11.20 37.52 -27.53
C ASP A 377 10.26 36.34 -27.25
N LYS A 378 8.95 36.55 -27.31
CA LYS A 378 7.95 35.52 -26.98
C LYS A 378 8.07 34.27 -27.86
N VAL A 379 8.52 34.40 -29.11
CA VAL A 379 8.69 33.27 -30.05
C VAL A 379 9.73 32.27 -29.55
N GLN A 380 10.69 32.71 -28.74
CA GLN A 380 11.68 31.83 -28.13
C GLN A 380 11.06 30.84 -27.14
N VAL A 381 9.84 31.11 -26.64
CA VAL A 381 9.11 30.15 -25.78
C VAL A 381 8.83 28.83 -26.51
N LEU A 382 8.75 28.83 -27.84
CA LEU A 382 8.48 27.62 -28.63
C LEU A 382 9.54 26.52 -28.39
N ASP A 383 10.79 26.89 -28.12
CA ASP A 383 11.85 25.92 -27.81
C ASP A 383 11.53 25.14 -26.51
N TYR A 384 10.94 25.80 -25.52
CA TYR A 384 10.47 25.19 -24.28
C TYR A 384 9.24 24.31 -24.44
N PHE A 385 8.51 24.42 -25.56
CA PHE A 385 7.35 23.58 -25.84
C PHE A 385 7.64 22.41 -26.79
N TYR A 386 8.65 22.54 -27.67
CA TYR A 386 8.95 21.52 -28.67
C TYR A 386 10.24 20.73 -28.39
N ASN A 387 11.31 21.39 -27.95
CA ASN A 387 12.62 20.75 -27.79
C ASN A 387 12.97 20.48 -26.33
N GLN A 388 12.60 21.38 -25.42
CA GLN A 388 12.93 21.32 -23.99
C GLN A 388 11.70 21.13 -23.10
N PHE A 389 10.67 20.45 -23.61
CA PHE A 389 9.38 20.37 -22.94
C PHE A 389 9.46 19.76 -21.55
N SER A 390 8.95 20.52 -20.57
CA SER A 390 8.74 20.05 -19.20
C SER A 390 7.43 20.62 -18.68
N LYS A 391 6.41 19.75 -18.55
CA LYS A 391 5.09 20.11 -18.03
C LYS A 391 5.19 20.83 -16.68
N SER A 392 6.02 20.31 -15.77
CA SER A 392 6.24 20.90 -14.45
C SER A 392 6.93 22.27 -14.53
N ASN A 393 7.84 22.48 -15.49
CA ASN A 393 8.48 23.78 -15.67
C ASN A 393 7.47 24.84 -16.14
N VAL A 394 6.62 24.51 -17.11
CA VAL A 394 5.56 25.43 -17.58
C VAL A 394 4.56 25.70 -16.46
N ALA A 395 4.12 24.67 -15.73
CA ALA A 395 3.15 24.82 -14.65
C ALA A 395 3.63 25.73 -13.51
N ARG A 396 4.93 25.74 -13.21
CA ARG A 396 5.53 26.62 -12.18
C ARG A 396 5.42 28.12 -12.50
N LEU A 397 5.20 28.51 -13.76
CA LEU A 397 4.90 29.91 -14.11
C LEU A 397 3.63 30.41 -13.39
N THR A 398 2.65 29.54 -13.15
CA THR A 398 1.40 29.92 -12.45
C THR A 398 1.64 30.41 -11.03
N GLU A 399 2.66 29.88 -10.33
CA GLU A 399 3.06 30.39 -9.01
C GLU A 399 3.55 31.84 -9.11
N ARG A 400 4.32 32.17 -10.16
CA ARG A 400 4.80 33.53 -10.42
C ARG A 400 3.67 34.47 -10.79
N MET A 401 2.70 33.98 -11.57
CA MET A 401 1.51 34.74 -11.93
C MET A 401 0.65 35.06 -10.70
N ALA A 402 0.47 34.10 -9.78
CA ALA A 402 -0.29 34.31 -8.54
C ALA A 402 0.26 35.46 -7.69
N ALA A 403 1.57 35.71 -7.72
CA ALA A 403 2.23 36.78 -6.96
C ALA A 403 1.91 38.20 -7.46
N VAL A 404 1.35 38.33 -8.66
CA VAL A 404 1.01 39.61 -9.32
C VAL A 404 -0.45 39.61 -9.79
N ALA A 405 -1.32 38.88 -9.09
CA ALA A 405 -2.72 38.69 -9.47
C ALA A 405 -3.61 39.93 -9.31
N ASP A 406 -3.07 41.04 -8.80
CA ASP A 406 -3.74 42.35 -8.86
C ASP A 406 -3.84 42.89 -10.30
N ASP A 407 -3.04 42.34 -11.23
CA ASP A 407 -3.14 42.64 -12.66
C ASP A 407 -4.44 42.04 -13.25
N PRO A 408 -5.29 42.84 -13.94
CA PRO A 408 -6.58 42.38 -14.44
C PRO A 408 -6.51 41.21 -15.42
N VAL A 409 -5.46 41.13 -16.26
CA VAL A 409 -5.29 40.03 -17.21
C VAL A 409 -4.95 38.75 -16.47
N ILE A 410 -4.06 38.84 -15.48
CA ILE A 410 -3.67 37.69 -14.66
C ILE A 410 -4.84 37.22 -13.79
N ALA A 411 -5.59 38.15 -13.17
CA ALA A 411 -6.81 37.85 -12.43
C ALA A 411 -7.82 37.09 -13.29
N GLN A 412 -8.01 37.50 -14.56
CA GLN A 412 -8.89 36.80 -15.50
C GLN A 412 -8.42 35.37 -15.80
N LEU A 413 -7.11 35.12 -15.89
CA LEU A 413 -6.57 33.77 -16.11
C LEU A 413 -6.86 32.83 -14.92
N PHE A 414 -6.79 33.34 -13.69
CA PHE A 414 -7.20 32.58 -12.50
C PHE A 414 -8.72 32.40 -12.43
N PHE A 415 -9.50 33.43 -12.76
CA PHE A 415 -10.95 33.31 -12.89
C PHE A 415 -11.32 32.18 -13.86
N ASP A 416 -10.72 32.18 -15.07
CA ASP A 416 -10.96 31.15 -16.08
C ASP A 416 -10.56 29.77 -15.56
N GLY A 417 -9.44 29.68 -14.83
CA GLY A 417 -9.00 28.44 -14.19
C GLY A 417 -10.01 27.92 -13.16
N GLY A 418 -10.55 28.81 -12.32
CA GLY A 418 -11.63 28.49 -11.38
C GLY A 418 -12.89 28.04 -12.10
N PHE A 419 -13.25 28.70 -13.21
CA PHE A 419 -14.39 28.35 -14.05
C PHE A 419 -14.27 26.94 -14.62
N GLU A 420 -13.09 26.55 -15.11
CA GLU A 420 -12.83 25.18 -15.56
C GLU A 420 -12.94 24.15 -14.43
N LEU A 421 -12.44 24.45 -13.24
CA LEU A 421 -12.61 23.56 -12.08
C LEU A 421 -14.09 23.42 -11.68
N GLY A 422 -14.86 24.52 -11.76
CA GLY A 422 -16.29 24.50 -11.52
C GLY A 422 -17.07 23.70 -12.57
N LYS A 423 -16.63 23.69 -13.84
CA LYS A 423 -17.19 22.80 -14.87
C LYS A 423 -17.06 21.34 -14.48
N HIS A 424 -15.92 20.93 -13.94
CA HIS A 424 -15.72 19.55 -13.52
C HIS A 424 -16.70 19.14 -12.42
N VAL A 425 -16.91 20.00 -11.43
CA VAL A 425 -17.89 19.75 -10.35
C VAL A 425 -19.32 19.76 -10.88
N ALA A 426 -19.67 20.71 -11.75
CA ALA A 426 -21.00 20.76 -12.36
C ALA A 426 -21.30 19.54 -13.24
N ALA A 427 -20.29 18.99 -13.94
CA ALA A 427 -20.45 17.80 -14.76
C ALA A 427 -20.60 16.54 -13.90
N ILE A 428 -19.76 16.38 -12.86
CA ILE A 428 -19.81 15.20 -12.00
C ILE A 428 -21.08 15.17 -11.13
N SER A 429 -21.72 16.33 -10.90
CA SER A 429 -22.96 16.43 -10.14
C SER A 429 -24.16 15.72 -10.79
N ALA A 430 -24.06 15.30 -12.05
CA ALA A 430 -25.07 14.45 -12.69
C ALA A 430 -25.20 13.06 -12.02
N HIS A 431 -24.20 12.66 -11.24
CA HIS A 431 -24.12 11.37 -10.58
C HIS A 431 -24.34 11.45 -9.05
N MET A 432 -24.58 12.64 -8.51
CA MET A 432 -24.79 12.86 -7.07
C MET A 432 -26.21 12.52 -6.64
N SER A 433 -26.36 11.99 -5.43
CA SER A 433 -27.66 11.82 -4.79
C SER A 433 -28.30 13.17 -4.44
N GLU A 434 -29.63 13.20 -4.25
CA GLU A 434 -30.31 14.41 -3.75
C GLU A 434 -29.78 14.88 -2.39
N ALA A 435 -29.31 13.96 -1.55
CA ALA A 435 -28.72 14.29 -0.27
C ALA A 435 -27.37 15.01 -0.42
N MET A 436 -26.50 14.50 -1.31
CA MET A 436 -25.20 15.11 -1.59
C MET A 436 -25.32 16.48 -2.27
N LEU A 437 -26.33 16.67 -3.12
CA LEU A 437 -26.58 17.94 -3.81
C LEU A 437 -26.94 19.11 -2.87
N LYS A 438 -27.46 18.83 -1.67
CA LYS A 438 -27.73 19.87 -0.64
C LYS A 438 -26.46 20.50 -0.11
N ASN A 439 -25.41 19.70 0.07
CA ASN A 439 -24.10 20.20 0.46
C ASN A 439 -23.03 19.25 -0.03
N VAL A 440 -22.43 19.57 -1.17
CA VAL A 440 -21.44 18.70 -1.81
C VAL A 440 -20.13 18.75 -1.01
N PRO A 441 -19.68 17.62 -0.44
CA PRO A 441 -18.40 17.56 0.25
C PRO A 441 -17.28 17.41 -0.78
N ILE A 442 -16.40 18.41 -0.85
CA ILE A 442 -15.30 18.44 -1.82
C ILE A 442 -13.97 18.54 -1.08
N VAL A 443 -13.11 17.53 -1.19
CA VAL A 443 -11.73 17.62 -0.73
C VAL A 443 -10.84 18.18 -1.84
N MET A 444 -10.09 19.23 -1.53
CA MET A 444 -9.20 19.88 -2.50
C MET A 444 -7.78 19.36 -2.36
N VAL A 445 -7.19 18.95 -3.50
CA VAL A 445 -5.82 18.44 -3.55
C VAL A 445 -5.01 19.21 -4.58
N GLY A 446 -3.86 19.74 -4.17
CA GLY A 446 -2.88 20.35 -5.06
C GLY A 446 -2.63 21.84 -4.80
N SER A 447 -1.48 22.31 -5.30
CA SER A 447 -0.94 23.62 -4.95
C SER A 447 -1.71 24.81 -5.52
N VAL A 448 -2.53 24.61 -6.56
CA VAL A 448 -3.32 25.70 -7.18
C VAL A 448 -4.34 26.27 -6.19
N PHE A 449 -4.87 25.46 -5.27
CA PHE A 449 -5.81 25.89 -4.24
C PHE A 449 -5.20 26.84 -3.19
N LYS A 450 -3.87 27.01 -3.13
CA LYS A 450 -3.26 28.09 -2.35
C LYS A 450 -3.70 29.47 -2.84
N SER A 451 -4.12 29.56 -4.10
CA SER A 451 -4.67 30.75 -4.74
C SER A 451 -6.21 30.72 -4.79
N TRP A 452 -6.88 30.03 -3.87
CA TRP A 452 -8.33 29.84 -3.89
C TRP A 452 -9.12 31.15 -4.06
N ASN A 453 -8.71 32.23 -3.39
CA ASN A 453 -9.40 33.53 -3.50
C ASN A 453 -9.46 34.06 -4.94
N LEU A 454 -8.50 33.70 -5.80
CA LEU A 454 -8.46 34.08 -7.21
C LEU A 454 -9.34 33.17 -8.08
N LEU A 455 -9.51 31.91 -7.67
CA LEU A 455 -10.27 30.89 -8.40
C LEU A 455 -11.76 30.91 -8.04
N LYS A 456 -12.08 31.25 -6.78
CA LYS A 456 -13.41 31.19 -6.18
C LYS A 456 -14.50 31.86 -7.02
N PRO A 457 -14.31 33.08 -7.57
CA PRO A 457 -15.36 33.73 -8.36
C PRO A 457 -15.73 32.94 -9.61
N GLY A 458 -14.73 32.49 -10.38
CA GLY A 458 -14.96 31.69 -11.59
C GLY A 458 -15.56 30.32 -11.27
N PHE A 459 -15.11 29.67 -10.20
CA PHE A 459 -15.66 28.40 -9.74
C PHE A 459 -17.16 28.53 -9.41
N ILE A 460 -17.54 29.54 -8.62
CA ILE A 460 -18.93 29.82 -8.26
C ILE A 460 -19.76 30.05 -9.53
N GLU A 461 -19.27 30.86 -10.46
CA GLU A 461 -19.99 31.18 -11.68
C GLU A 461 -20.25 29.93 -12.54
N ALA A 462 -19.23 29.10 -12.75
CA ALA A 462 -19.36 27.86 -13.49
C ALA A 462 -20.35 26.90 -12.84
N VAL A 463 -20.27 26.69 -11.52
CA VAL A 463 -21.19 25.79 -10.82
C VAL A 463 -22.63 26.29 -10.89
N LYS A 464 -22.88 27.57 -10.58
CA LYS A 464 -24.23 28.16 -10.65
C LYS A 464 -24.85 28.06 -12.04
N THR A 465 -24.03 28.28 -13.07
CA THR A 465 -24.50 28.33 -14.47
C THR A 465 -24.69 26.94 -15.06
N LEU A 466 -23.76 26.01 -14.81
CA LEU A 466 -23.67 24.74 -15.52
C LEU A 466 -24.28 23.56 -14.75
N ALA A 467 -24.29 23.59 -13.41
CA ALA A 467 -24.99 22.59 -12.61
C ALA A 467 -26.52 22.81 -12.61
N LYS A 468 -27.02 23.78 -13.38
CA LYS A 468 -28.45 24.12 -13.53
C LYS A 468 -29.15 24.30 -12.17
N ARG A 469 -28.46 24.94 -11.22
CA ARG A 469 -28.98 25.20 -9.87
C ARG A 469 -29.37 23.94 -9.07
N ARG A 470 -28.72 22.81 -9.34
CA ARG A 470 -28.94 21.56 -8.58
C ARG A 470 -28.16 21.49 -7.28
N ILE A 471 -27.02 22.16 -7.21
CA ILE A 471 -26.16 22.18 -6.03
C ILE A 471 -26.57 23.37 -5.17
N GLU A 472 -27.07 23.10 -3.96
CA GLU A 472 -27.49 24.16 -3.01
C GLU A 472 -26.29 24.80 -2.34
N ALA A 473 -25.38 23.98 -1.81
CA ALA A 473 -24.12 24.40 -1.23
C ALA A 473 -22.97 23.44 -1.57
N ALA A 474 -21.74 23.92 -1.42
CA ALA A 474 -20.55 23.08 -1.48
C ALA A 474 -19.62 23.42 -0.31
N THR A 475 -19.20 22.39 0.43
CA THR A 475 -18.21 22.53 1.50
C THR A 475 -16.87 22.01 1.01
N LEU A 476 -15.88 22.89 0.98
CA LEU A 476 -14.52 22.60 0.56
C LEU A 476 -13.68 22.24 1.79
N HIS A 477 -12.94 21.16 1.68
CA HIS A 477 -12.11 20.63 2.74
C HIS A 477 -10.65 20.52 2.33
N GLN A 478 -9.75 20.67 3.30
CA GLN A 478 -8.35 20.28 3.18
C GLN A 478 -8.12 18.93 3.87
N LEU A 479 -7.25 18.11 3.28
CA LEU A 479 -6.81 16.86 3.89
C LEU A 479 -6.15 17.15 5.25
N SER A 480 -6.70 16.54 6.31
CA SER A 480 -6.09 16.51 7.65
C SER A 480 -5.08 15.37 7.78
N GLU A 481 -5.22 14.33 6.97
CA GLU A 481 -4.44 13.09 7.04
C GLU A 481 -3.89 12.68 5.66
N THR A 482 -2.99 11.70 5.65
CA THR A 482 -2.39 11.16 4.42
C THR A 482 -3.39 10.30 3.63
N ASN A 483 -3.18 10.11 2.32
CA ASN A 483 -4.04 9.20 1.55
C ASN A 483 -3.89 7.75 2.02
N ALA A 484 -2.76 7.41 2.64
CA ALA A 484 -2.50 6.10 3.23
C ALA A 484 -3.48 5.83 4.38
N PHE A 485 -3.76 6.83 5.21
CA PHE A 485 -4.81 6.73 6.23
C PHE A 485 -6.17 6.43 5.60
N GLY A 486 -6.53 7.14 4.51
CA GLY A 486 -7.78 6.90 3.79
C GLY A 486 -7.91 5.49 3.21
N ALA A 487 -6.82 4.97 2.64
CA ALA A 487 -6.77 3.59 2.18
C ALA A 487 -7.02 2.61 3.35
N ALA A 488 -6.41 2.84 4.51
CA ALA A 488 -6.61 2.01 5.70
C ALA A 488 -8.06 2.05 6.19
N ALA A 489 -8.67 3.24 6.22
CA ALA A 489 -10.06 3.44 6.62
C ALA A 489 -11.05 2.71 5.69
N ILE A 490 -10.84 2.77 4.36
CA ILE A 490 -11.62 2.01 3.38
C ILE A 490 -11.54 0.51 3.65
N ALA A 491 -10.34 0.01 3.91
CA ALA A 491 -10.13 -1.40 4.20
C ALA A 491 -10.86 -1.84 5.48
N ALA A 492 -10.84 -1.01 6.52
CA ALA A 492 -11.57 -1.26 7.77
C ALA A 492 -13.09 -1.27 7.58
N ALA A 493 -13.63 -0.30 6.84
CA ALA A 493 -15.07 -0.18 6.62
C ALA A 493 -15.67 -1.34 5.85
N LYS A 494 -14.98 -1.79 4.78
CA LYS A 494 -15.40 -2.95 3.99
C LYS A 494 -15.49 -4.21 4.84
N GLU A 495 -14.60 -4.37 5.82
CA GLU A 495 -14.62 -5.51 6.74
C GLU A 495 -15.70 -5.45 7.81
N ALA A 496 -15.93 -4.27 8.35
CA ALA A 496 -16.96 -4.09 9.37
C ALA A 496 -18.39 -4.23 8.81
N GLN A 497 -18.58 -4.22 7.47
CA GLN A 497 -19.89 -4.02 6.81
C GLN A 497 -20.65 -2.83 7.42
N GLN A 498 -19.90 -1.84 7.89
CA GLN A 498 -20.38 -0.62 8.52
C GLN A 498 -19.94 0.57 7.69
N ASP A 499 -20.65 1.69 7.84
CA ASP A 499 -20.18 2.98 7.34
C ASP A 499 -18.75 3.23 7.82
N LEU A 500 -17.92 3.84 6.96
CA LEU A 500 -16.53 4.23 7.25
C LEU A 500 -16.43 4.75 8.69
N PRO A 501 -15.88 3.95 9.63
CA PRO A 501 -16.20 4.23 11.02
C PRO A 501 -15.48 5.50 11.51
N PHE A 502 -14.45 5.95 10.79
CA PHE A 502 -13.52 6.94 11.31
C PHE A 502 -13.10 7.92 10.22
N VAL A 503 -13.62 9.14 10.36
CA VAL A 503 -13.22 10.30 9.57
C VAL A 503 -12.69 11.29 10.59
N HIS A 504 -11.39 11.57 10.56
CA HIS A 504 -10.94 12.88 11.02
C HIS A 504 -11.64 13.87 10.09
N GLN A 505 -12.65 14.60 10.60
CA GLN A 505 -13.39 15.56 9.78
C GLN A 505 -12.36 16.46 9.07
N PRO A 506 -12.25 16.38 7.74
CA PRO A 506 -11.24 17.13 7.03
C PRO A 506 -11.53 18.61 7.25
N ILE A 507 -10.47 19.39 7.44
CA ILE A 507 -10.59 20.77 7.92
C ILE A 507 -11.43 21.55 6.91
N ILE A 508 -12.57 22.08 7.37
CA ILE A 508 -13.41 22.94 6.54
C ILE A 508 -12.57 24.15 6.17
N PHE A 509 -12.33 24.28 4.87
CA PHE A 509 -11.55 25.36 4.30
C PHE A 509 -12.47 26.52 3.88
N ASP A 510 -13.62 26.20 3.28
CA ASP A 510 -14.60 27.19 2.83
C ASP A 510 -15.97 26.52 2.66
N THR A 511 -17.05 27.29 2.81
CA THR A 511 -18.41 26.85 2.50
C THR A 511 -19.04 27.86 1.56
N ILE A 512 -19.56 27.36 0.45
CA ILE A 512 -20.09 28.19 -0.64
C ILE A 512 -21.58 27.93 -0.77
N GLU A 513 -22.37 28.98 -0.56
CA GLU A 513 -23.80 29.00 -0.90
C GLU A 513 -23.98 29.25 -2.41
N LEU A 514 -24.63 28.30 -3.08
CA LEU A 514 -24.78 28.26 -4.53
C LEU A 514 -26.22 28.51 -5.00
N LEU A 515 -27.20 28.48 -4.10
CA LEU A 515 -28.60 28.86 -4.34
C LEU A 515 -29.11 29.99 -3.45
#